data_AF-A0A1G9KDD3-F1
#
_entry.id   AF-A0A1G9KDD3-F1
#
_cell.length_a   1.000
_cell.length_b   1.000
_cell.length_c   1.000
_cell.angle_alpha   90.00
_cell.angle_beta   90.00
_cell.angle_gamma   90.00
#
_symmetry.space_group_name_H-M   'P 1'
#
loop_
_entity.id
_entity.type
_entity.pdbx_description
1 polymer ?
#
loop_
_entity_poly.entity_id
_entity_poly.type
_entity_poly.pdbx_seq_one_letter_code
_entity_poly.pdbx_strand_id
1 'polypeptide(L)'
;MPGMQELLQQMLSGQQPDPGAMSALFAEHEDPRIRLMAQFMSQDSGAPEPEDEATEVEAEIVRDTLPPPSDSLRLRRRIRHLTEELHAAQSIGDTLAAALGACYLCWGEDDDCELCGGHGQPGWCEPDAELFAGYVAPAVARLQQPSPGLPEGSEEPSFSMPRVSVGPSNRSEI
;
A
#
# COMPACT_ATOMS: atom_id res chain seq x y z
N MET A 1 -26.63 10.89 -35.56
CA MET A 1 -26.88 10.77 -34.11
C MET A 1 -28.36 11.02 -33.83
N PRO A 2 -29.25 10.04 -34.03
CA PRO A 2 -30.70 10.22 -33.86
C PRO A 2 -31.20 10.04 -32.40
N GLY A 3 -30.51 9.22 -31.58
CA GLY A 3 -31.06 8.77 -30.29
C GLY A 3 -31.16 9.84 -29.18
N MET A 4 -30.29 10.85 -29.19
CA MET A 4 -30.29 11.89 -28.15
C MET A 4 -31.44 12.89 -28.30
N GLN A 5 -31.91 13.12 -29.53
CA GLN A 5 -33.07 13.97 -29.80
C GLN A 5 -34.38 13.28 -29.39
N GLU A 6 -34.47 11.96 -29.61
CA GLU A 6 -35.58 11.11 -29.19
C GLU A 6 -35.73 11.06 -27.66
N LEU A 7 -34.60 10.94 -26.94
CA LEU A 7 -34.56 10.89 -25.47
C LEU A 7 -35.00 12.23 -24.84
N LEU A 8 -34.55 13.35 -25.41
CA LEU A 8 -34.95 14.69 -24.97
C LEU A 8 -36.45 14.92 -25.22
N GLN A 9 -36.96 14.45 -26.35
CA GLN A 9 -38.37 14.56 -26.70
C GLN A 9 -39.27 13.69 -25.80
N GLN A 10 -38.79 12.53 -25.34
CA GLN A 10 -39.50 11.68 -24.37
C GLN A 10 -39.53 12.28 -22.95
N MET A 11 -38.44 12.92 -22.50
CA MET A 11 -38.43 13.62 -21.19
C MET A 11 -39.36 14.83 -21.18
N LEU A 12 -39.51 15.51 -22.32
CA LEU A 12 -40.44 16.63 -22.50
C LEU A 12 -41.92 16.20 -22.54
N SER A 13 -42.21 14.95 -22.91
CA SER A 13 -43.58 14.41 -22.97
C SER A 13 -44.01 13.66 -21.70
N GLY A 14 -43.15 13.56 -20.67
CA GLY A 14 -43.48 12.94 -19.38
C GLY A 14 -43.55 11.41 -19.41
N GLN A 15 -43.13 10.78 -20.51
CA GLN A 15 -43.02 9.32 -20.62
C GLN A 15 -41.69 8.90 -19.97
N GLN A 16 -41.71 7.94 -19.04
CA GLN A 16 -40.45 7.35 -18.57
C GLN A 16 -39.77 6.65 -19.74
N PRO A 17 -38.48 6.95 -20.00
CA PRO A 17 -37.75 6.34 -21.11
C PRO A 17 -37.63 4.83 -20.88
N ASP A 18 -37.76 4.08 -21.97
CA ASP A 18 -37.70 2.62 -21.97
C ASP A 18 -36.31 2.16 -21.45
N PRO A 19 -36.24 1.34 -20.37
CA PRO A 19 -34.97 0.93 -19.76
C PRO A 19 -34.03 0.22 -20.74
N GLY A 20 -34.57 -0.49 -21.74
CA GLY A 20 -33.77 -1.14 -22.78
C GLY A 20 -33.07 -0.15 -23.74
N ALA A 21 -33.68 1.01 -24.00
CA ALA A 21 -33.10 2.05 -24.85
C ALA A 21 -31.98 2.82 -24.12
N MET A 22 -32.09 2.98 -22.79
CA MET A 22 -31.02 3.58 -21.98
C MET A 22 -29.81 2.65 -21.86
N SER A 23 -29.99 1.35 -21.63
CA SER A 23 -28.87 0.41 -21.52
C SER A 23 -28.03 0.32 -22.79
N ALA A 24 -28.65 0.44 -23.97
CA ALA A 24 -27.94 0.45 -25.25
C ALA A 24 -27.05 1.70 -25.42
N LEU A 25 -27.53 2.87 -24.97
CA LEU A 25 -26.77 4.13 -25.00
C LEU A 25 -25.56 4.13 -24.04
N PHE A 26 -25.66 3.46 -22.88
CA PHE A 26 -24.55 3.36 -21.92
C PHE A 26 -23.51 2.30 -22.28
N ALA A 27 -23.90 1.26 -23.03
CA ALA A 27 -22.99 0.20 -23.48
C ALA A 27 -22.02 0.65 -24.60
N GLU A 28 -22.37 1.68 -25.36
CA GLU A 28 -21.53 2.24 -26.44
C GLU A 28 -20.50 3.27 -25.96
N HIS A 29 -20.41 3.55 -24.65
CA HIS A 29 -19.49 4.56 -24.12
C HIS A 29 -18.08 3.99 -23.90
N GLU A 30 -17.06 4.65 -24.46
CA GLU A 30 -15.64 4.26 -24.30
C GLU A 30 -15.05 4.60 -22.90
N ASP A 31 -15.79 5.31 -22.05
CA ASP A 31 -15.30 5.73 -20.73
C ASP A 31 -15.40 4.57 -19.70
N PRO A 32 -14.26 4.11 -19.14
CA PRO A 32 -14.22 2.99 -18.19
C PRO A 32 -15.04 3.24 -16.92
N ARG A 33 -15.29 4.50 -16.55
CA ARG A 33 -16.11 4.85 -15.38
C ARG A 33 -17.59 4.61 -15.63
N ILE A 34 -18.08 4.93 -16.83
CA ILE A 34 -19.48 4.72 -17.22
C ILE A 34 -19.77 3.23 -17.35
N ARG A 35 -18.79 2.46 -17.86
CA ARG A 35 -18.87 1.01 -17.95
C ARG A 35 -18.99 0.33 -16.59
N LEU A 36 -18.21 0.80 -15.61
CA LEU A 36 -18.30 0.29 -14.23
C LEU A 36 -19.65 0.65 -13.60
N MET A 37 -20.15 1.86 -13.83
CA MET A 37 -21.43 2.33 -13.29
C MET A 37 -22.61 1.56 -13.88
N ALA A 38 -22.60 1.26 -15.18
CA ALA A 38 -23.59 0.39 -15.82
C ALA A 38 -23.59 -1.03 -15.23
N GLN A 39 -22.40 -1.57 -14.93
CA GLN A 39 -22.26 -2.90 -14.32
C GLN A 39 -22.87 -2.98 -12.90
N PHE A 40 -22.79 -1.89 -12.13
CA PHE A 40 -23.45 -1.80 -10.82
C PHE A 40 -24.98 -1.65 -10.94
N MET A 41 -25.48 -0.89 -11.92
CA MET A 41 -26.93 -0.72 -12.13
C MET A 41 -27.61 -1.98 -12.69
N SER A 42 -26.90 -2.77 -13.50
CA SER A 42 -27.40 -4.07 -13.98
C SER A 42 -27.44 -5.14 -12.87
N GLN A 43 -26.66 -4.98 -11.80
CA GLN A 43 -26.71 -5.89 -10.64
C GLN A 43 -27.92 -5.64 -9.73
N ASP A 44 -28.42 -4.40 -9.67
CA ASP A 44 -29.65 -4.05 -8.93
C ASP A 44 -30.95 -4.28 -9.73
N SER A 45 -30.84 -4.52 -11.04
CA SER A 45 -32.00 -4.75 -11.92
C SER A 45 -32.44 -6.23 -11.93
N GLY A 46 -32.60 -6.81 -10.74
CA GLY A 46 -33.31 -8.08 -10.57
C GLY A 46 -34.80 -7.87 -10.80
N ALA A 47 -35.36 -8.54 -11.81
CA ALA A 47 -36.80 -8.54 -12.08
C ALA A 47 -37.58 -9.13 -10.88
N PRO A 48 -38.81 -8.63 -10.59
CA PRO A 48 -39.63 -9.16 -9.51
C PRO A 48 -40.34 -10.43 -9.98
N GLU A 49 -39.81 -11.60 -9.59
CA GLU A 49 -40.61 -12.83 -9.50
C GLU A 49 -41.20 -12.86 -8.08
N PRO A 50 -42.54 -12.80 -7.90
CA PRO A 50 -43.17 -13.03 -6.62
C PRO A 50 -43.39 -14.54 -6.47
N GLU A 51 -42.77 -15.16 -5.46
CA GLU A 51 -43.33 -16.21 -4.60
C GLU A 51 -42.23 -16.86 -3.73
N ASP A 52 -42.36 -16.61 -2.42
CA ASP A 52 -41.93 -17.41 -1.26
C ASP A 52 -40.44 -17.72 -0.96
N GLU A 53 -40.03 -17.20 0.20
CA GLU A 53 -39.09 -17.77 1.19
C GLU A 53 -37.62 -18.02 0.81
N ALA A 54 -36.82 -16.94 0.73
CA ALA A 54 -35.40 -16.84 1.14
C ALA A 54 -34.90 -15.48 0.63
N THR A 55 -34.35 -14.53 1.40
CA THR A 55 -33.13 -14.65 2.22
C THR A 55 -33.07 -13.49 3.24
N GLU A 56 -33.81 -13.56 4.34
CA GLU A 56 -33.49 -12.71 5.52
C GLU A 56 -32.17 -13.14 6.20
N VAL A 57 -31.67 -14.33 5.88
CA VAL A 57 -30.53 -14.98 6.54
C VAL A 57 -29.16 -14.40 6.15
N GLU A 58 -29.04 -13.77 4.97
CA GLU A 58 -27.74 -13.22 4.50
C GLU A 58 -27.40 -11.85 5.09
N ALA A 59 -28.41 -11.05 5.46
CA ALA A 59 -28.22 -9.77 6.14
C ALA A 59 -27.81 -9.92 7.62
N GLU A 60 -28.05 -11.10 8.22
CA GLU A 60 -27.73 -11.38 9.62
C GLU A 60 -26.28 -11.83 9.81
N ILE A 61 -25.71 -12.55 8.83
CA ILE A 61 -24.33 -13.11 8.91
C ILE A 61 -23.25 -12.02 8.81
N VAL A 62 -23.53 -10.91 8.12
CA VAL A 62 -22.56 -9.79 7.98
C VAL A 62 -22.41 -8.98 9.28
N ARG A 63 -23.41 -8.96 10.17
CA ARG A 63 -23.32 -8.18 11.42
C ARG A 63 -22.48 -8.88 12.49
N ASP A 64 -22.44 -10.21 12.49
CA ASP A 64 -21.82 -10.99 13.57
C ASP A 64 -20.30 -11.21 13.38
N THR A 65 -19.78 -10.95 12.18
CA THR A 65 -18.35 -11.02 11.86
C THR A 65 -17.63 -9.67 11.92
N LEU A 66 -18.35 -8.56 11.99
CA LEU A 66 -17.72 -7.25 12.17
C LEU A 66 -17.42 -7.02 13.66
N PRO A 67 -16.15 -6.75 14.03
CA PRO A 67 -15.83 -6.36 15.39
C PRO A 67 -16.67 -5.12 15.77
N PRO A 68 -17.10 -5.00 17.04
CA PRO A 68 -17.95 -3.90 17.47
C PRO A 68 -17.31 -2.56 17.05
N PRO A 69 -18.11 -1.51 16.78
CA PRO A 69 -17.61 -0.27 16.19
C PRO A 69 -16.44 0.37 16.97
N SER A 70 -16.31 0.09 18.26
CA SER A 70 -15.15 0.49 19.07
C SER A 70 -13.84 -0.23 18.67
N ASP A 71 -13.91 -1.51 18.34
CA ASP A 71 -12.76 -2.36 18.05
C ASP A 71 -12.29 -2.18 16.61
N SER A 72 -13.23 -2.02 15.66
CA SER A 72 -12.89 -1.67 14.28
C SER A 72 -12.23 -0.29 14.18
N LEU A 73 -12.68 0.71 14.95
CA LEU A 73 -12.03 2.03 15.01
C LEU A 73 -10.65 1.98 15.68
N ARG A 74 -10.49 1.20 16.76
CA ARG A 74 -9.19 0.98 17.41
C ARG A 74 -8.19 0.32 16.45
N LEU A 75 -8.61 -0.73 15.75
CA LEU A 75 -7.78 -1.42 14.77
C LEU A 75 -7.39 -0.48 13.61
N ARG A 76 -8.35 0.27 13.05
CA ARG A 76 -8.07 1.27 12.01
C ARG A 76 -7.09 2.35 12.46
N ARG A 77 -7.20 2.81 13.71
CA ARG A 77 -6.24 3.77 14.28
C ARG A 77 -4.85 3.16 14.39
N ARG A 78 -4.75 1.91 14.85
CA ARG A 78 -3.47 1.20 14.97
C ARG A 78 -2.83 0.97 13.60
N ILE A 79 -3.60 0.53 12.61
CA ILE A 79 -3.13 0.35 11.23
C ILE A 79 -2.55 1.67 10.71
N ARG A 80 -3.32 2.76 10.78
CA ARG A 80 -2.87 4.07 10.32
C ARG A 80 -1.56 4.50 10.98
N HIS A 81 -1.49 4.39 12.30
CA HIS A 81 -0.30 4.76 13.06
C HIS A 81 0.93 3.92 12.67
N LEU A 82 0.77 2.60 12.49
CA LEU A 82 1.86 1.74 12.02
C LEU A 82 2.27 2.06 10.58
N THR A 83 1.31 2.40 9.72
CA THR A 83 1.60 2.86 8.35
C THR A 83 2.38 4.17 8.36
N GLU A 84 2.03 5.11 9.23
CA GLU A 84 2.77 6.37 9.42
C GLU A 84 4.20 6.11 9.92
N GLU A 85 4.37 5.21 10.90
CA GLU A 85 5.70 4.82 11.41
C GLU A 85 6.56 4.15 10.32
N LEU A 86 5.97 3.26 9.52
CA LEU A 86 6.66 2.60 8.40
C LEU A 86 7.14 3.62 7.37
N HIS A 87 6.28 4.55 6.97
CA HIS A 87 6.65 5.59 6.02
C HIS A 87 7.75 6.52 6.57
N ALA A 88 7.68 6.87 7.86
CA ALA A 88 8.73 7.67 8.49
C ALA A 88 10.08 6.92 8.49
N ALA A 89 10.08 5.62 8.82
CA ALA A 89 11.28 4.80 8.79
C ALA A 89 11.86 4.66 7.39
N GLN A 90 11.02 4.40 6.38
CA GLN A 90 11.42 4.33 4.97
C GLN A 90 12.04 5.65 4.50
N SER A 91 11.40 6.79 4.81
CA SER A 91 11.91 8.11 4.43
C SER A 91 13.28 8.42 5.05
N ILE A 92 13.51 8.00 6.30
CA ILE A 92 14.83 8.10 6.93
C ILE A 92 15.85 7.19 6.22
N GLY A 93 15.45 5.95 5.89
CA GLY A 93 16.24 5.02 5.11
C GLY A 93 16.68 5.62 3.77
N ASP A 94 15.74 6.15 2.98
CA ASP A 94 16.03 6.77 1.70
C ASP A 94 16.99 7.97 1.84
N THR A 95 16.78 8.78 2.88
CA THR A 95 17.67 9.92 3.19
C THR A 95 19.08 9.46 3.50
N LEU A 96 19.23 8.41 4.31
CA LEU A 96 20.55 7.85 4.65
C LEU A 96 21.19 7.16 3.45
N ALA A 97 20.42 6.49 2.61
CA ALA A 97 20.93 5.88 1.38
C ALA A 97 21.51 6.96 0.46
N ALA A 98 20.79 8.07 0.25
CA ALA A 98 21.30 9.21 -0.50
C ALA A 98 22.56 9.82 0.16
N ALA A 99 22.54 10.02 1.48
CA ALA A 99 23.68 10.53 2.23
C ALA A 99 24.92 9.65 2.11
N LEU A 100 24.77 8.34 1.92
CA LEU A 100 25.86 7.37 1.84
C LEU A 100 26.21 6.97 0.40
N GLY A 101 25.46 7.43 -0.60
CA GLY A 101 25.60 6.96 -1.98
C GLY A 101 25.25 5.48 -2.15
N ALA A 102 24.23 5.00 -1.43
CA ALA A 102 23.72 3.64 -1.50
C ALA A 102 22.41 3.57 -2.31
N CYS A 103 22.03 2.36 -2.74
CA CYS A 103 20.72 2.10 -3.30
C CYS A 103 19.65 2.17 -2.20
N TYR A 104 18.70 3.09 -2.32
CA TYR A 104 17.62 3.27 -1.34
C TYR A 104 16.71 2.04 -1.21
N LEU A 105 16.62 1.23 -2.28
CA LEU A 105 15.73 0.08 -2.33
C LEU A 105 16.31 -1.16 -1.62
N CYS A 106 17.59 -1.48 -1.86
CA CYS A 106 18.17 -2.75 -1.39
C CYS A 106 19.49 -2.63 -0.62
N TRP A 107 20.13 -1.46 -0.59
CA TRP A 107 21.42 -1.27 0.09
C TRP A 107 22.55 -2.23 -0.34
N GLY A 108 22.40 -2.88 -1.51
CA GLY A 108 23.32 -3.91 -2.00
C GLY A 108 23.09 -5.31 -1.43
N GLU A 109 21.99 -5.55 -0.71
CA GLU A 109 21.67 -6.88 -0.15
C GLU A 109 20.91 -7.79 -1.14
N ASP A 110 20.36 -7.23 -2.22
CA ASP A 110 19.61 -7.96 -3.24
C ASP A 110 20.35 -7.95 -4.59
N ASP A 111 20.92 -9.11 -4.95
CA ASP A 111 21.68 -9.34 -6.17
C ASP A 111 20.85 -9.08 -7.45
N ASP A 112 19.53 -9.29 -7.39
CA ASP A 112 18.61 -9.14 -8.51
C ASP A 112 17.86 -7.80 -8.48
N CYS A 113 18.31 -6.84 -7.67
CA CYS A 113 17.64 -5.55 -7.52
C CYS A 113 17.47 -4.81 -8.85
N GLU A 114 16.24 -4.48 -9.21
CA GLU A 114 15.89 -3.81 -10.48
C GLU A 114 16.57 -2.43 -10.66
N LEU A 115 17.01 -1.79 -9.57
CA LEU A 115 17.60 -0.46 -9.61
C LEU A 115 19.14 -0.47 -9.74
N CYS A 116 19.83 -1.36 -9.01
CA CYS A 116 21.30 -1.35 -8.94
C CYS A 116 21.96 -2.69 -9.33
N GLY A 117 21.18 -3.74 -9.57
CA GLY A 117 21.68 -5.09 -9.88
C GLY A 117 22.65 -5.63 -8.83
N GLY A 118 22.30 -5.54 -7.54
CA GLY A 118 23.17 -6.00 -6.45
C GLY A 118 24.32 -5.08 -6.05
N HIS A 119 24.66 -4.06 -6.84
CA HIS A 119 25.86 -3.26 -6.57
C HIS A 119 25.66 -2.12 -5.55
N GLY A 120 24.44 -1.88 -5.09
CA GLY A 120 23.98 -0.69 -4.37
C GLY A 120 24.46 -0.50 -2.93
N GLN A 121 25.62 -1.02 -2.56
CA GLN A 121 26.24 -0.81 -1.25
C GLN A 121 26.62 0.67 -1.02
N PRO A 122 26.82 1.12 0.24
CA PRO A 122 27.32 2.47 0.53
C PRO A 122 28.57 2.83 -0.29
N GLY A 123 28.55 4.00 -0.92
CA GLY A 123 29.59 4.48 -1.83
C GLY A 123 29.51 3.95 -3.27
N TRP A 124 28.42 3.25 -3.64
CA TRP A 124 28.17 2.82 -5.02
C TRP A 124 27.96 4.01 -5.98
N CYS A 125 27.22 5.02 -5.54
CA CYS A 125 27.07 6.29 -6.24
C CYS A 125 27.68 7.45 -5.45
N GLU A 126 27.77 8.63 -6.06
CA GLU A 126 28.26 9.83 -5.39
C GLU A 126 27.32 10.20 -4.23
N PRO A 127 27.81 10.26 -2.97
CA PRO A 127 26.98 10.62 -1.83
C PRO A 127 26.47 12.05 -1.92
N ASP A 128 25.23 12.30 -1.49
CA ASP A 128 24.71 13.66 -1.36
C ASP A 128 25.50 14.41 -0.27
N ALA A 129 26.24 15.44 -0.67
CA ALA A 129 27.15 16.15 0.21
C ALA A 129 26.44 16.89 1.36
N GLU A 130 25.24 17.43 1.13
CA GLU A 130 24.49 18.16 2.16
C GLU A 130 23.94 17.18 3.20
N LEU A 131 23.35 16.07 2.74
CA LEU A 131 22.82 15.03 3.63
C LEU A 131 23.95 14.32 4.40
N PHE A 132 25.08 14.03 3.75
CA PHE A 132 26.25 13.45 4.41
C PHE A 132 26.76 14.38 5.51
N ALA A 133 26.89 15.68 5.23
CA ALA A 133 27.33 16.67 6.21
C ALA A 133 26.35 16.81 7.39
N GLY A 134 25.04 16.70 7.13
CA GLY A 134 23.99 16.82 8.16
C GLY A 134 23.86 15.59 9.06
N TYR A 135 23.94 14.39 8.49
CA TYR A 135 23.60 13.14 9.21
C TYR A 135 24.82 12.26 9.53
N VAL A 136 25.78 12.13 8.61
CA VAL A 136 26.86 11.13 8.70
C VAL A 136 28.13 11.74 9.30
N ALA A 137 28.57 12.88 8.79
CA ALA A 137 29.81 13.54 9.22
C ALA A 137 29.89 13.80 10.75
N PRO A 138 28.82 14.22 11.45
CA PRO A 138 28.86 14.42 12.90
C PRO A 138 29.11 13.11 13.67
N ALA A 139 28.53 12.00 13.20
CA ALA A 139 28.73 10.68 13.81
C ALA A 139 30.17 10.21 13.60
N VAL A 140 30.71 10.35 12.38
CA VAL A 140 32.11 10.00 12.07
C VAL A 140 33.08 10.84 12.90
N ALA A 141 32.84 12.15 13.01
CA ALA A 141 33.68 13.04 13.82
C ALA A 141 33.73 12.60 15.30
N ARG A 142 32.58 12.16 15.85
CA ARG A 142 32.51 11.63 17.22
C ARG A 142 33.32 10.33 17.39
N LEU A 143 33.35 9.46 16.38
CA LEU A 143 34.15 8.22 16.42
C LEU A 143 35.66 8.49 16.36
N GLN A 144 36.08 9.59 15.74
CA GLN A 144 37.49 9.98 15.63
C GLN A 144 38.01 10.71 16.87
N GLN A 145 37.12 11.19 17.74
CA GLN A 145 37.53 11.74 19.02
C GLN A 145 38.05 10.61 19.91
N PRO A 146 39.26 10.73 20.48
CA PRO A 146 39.71 9.78 21.48
C PRO A 146 38.69 9.81 22.62
N SER A 147 38.04 8.66 22.85
CA SER A 147 37.14 8.49 23.97
C SER A 147 37.84 8.98 25.24
N PRO A 148 37.22 9.82 26.08
CA PRO A 148 37.75 10.03 27.42
C PRO A 148 37.80 8.65 28.08
N GLY A 149 39.02 8.15 28.30
CA GLY A 149 39.28 6.74 28.60
C GLY A 149 38.36 6.23 29.69
N LEU A 150 37.62 5.16 29.39
CA LEU A 150 37.16 4.26 30.43
C LEU A 150 38.42 3.71 31.11
N PRO A 151 38.50 3.66 32.45
CA PRO A 151 39.65 3.11 33.14
C PRO A 151 39.90 1.67 32.65
N GLU A 152 41.11 1.42 32.16
CA GLU A 152 41.61 0.08 31.81
C GLU A 152 41.42 -0.84 33.01
N GLY A 153 40.38 -1.68 33.00
CA GLY A 153 40.12 -2.58 34.13
C GLY A 153 38.76 -3.27 34.20
N SER A 154 37.81 -3.05 33.30
CA SER A 154 36.59 -3.87 33.26
C SER A 154 36.76 -5.00 32.25
N GLU A 155 36.89 -6.21 32.79
CA GLU A 155 36.83 -7.51 32.12
C GLU A 155 35.81 -7.52 30.97
N GLU A 156 36.22 -8.03 29.81
CA GLU A 156 35.40 -8.04 28.60
C GLU A 156 34.04 -8.71 28.83
N PRO A 157 32.91 -8.06 28.51
CA PRO A 157 31.65 -8.78 28.39
C PRO A 157 31.76 -9.68 27.15
N SER A 158 31.86 -10.98 27.38
CA SER A 158 31.69 -12.04 26.39
C SER A 158 30.32 -11.90 25.74
N PHE A 159 30.21 -11.02 24.74
CA PHE A 159 29.00 -10.85 23.96
C PHE A 159 29.02 -11.90 22.84
N SER A 160 28.62 -13.12 23.21
CA SER A 160 28.33 -14.18 22.25
C SER A 160 27.07 -13.80 21.47
N MET A 161 27.23 -13.30 20.24
CA MET A 161 26.10 -13.11 19.34
C MET A 161 25.51 -14.48 18.96
N PRO A 162 24.20 -14.71 19.16
CA PRO A 162 23.55 -15.89 18.61
C PRO A 162 23.52 -15.76 17.08
N ARG A 163 24.17 -16.70 16.39
CA ARG A 163 24.02 -16.84 14.94
C ARG A 163 22.56 -17.17 14.64
N VAL A 164 21.86 -16.24 13.99
CA VAL A 164 20.54 -16.50 13.41
C VAL A 164 20.75 -17.39 12.20
N SER A 165 20.50 -18.69 12.37
CA SER A 165 20.48 -19.65 11.28
C SER A 165 19.26 -19.36 10.41
N VAL A 166 19.48 -18.74 9.25
CA VAL A 166 18.46 -18.63 8.21
C VAL A 166 18.22 -20.04 7.66
N GLY A 167 17.11 -20.65 8.04
CA GLY A 167 16.67 -21.94 7.52
C GLY A 167 16.19 -21.81 6.07
N PRO A 168 16.30 -22.85 5.24
CA PRO A 168 15.85 -22.81 3.86
C PRO A 168 14.34 -22.60 3.77
N SER A 169 13.96 -21.57 3.01
CA SER A 169 12.59 -21.19 2.72
C SER A 169 11.91 -22.25 1.85
N ASN A 170 11.11 -23.14 2.47
CA ASN A 170 10.26 -24.06 1.74
C ASN A 170 9.06 -23.29 1.16
N ARG A 171 9.21 -22.83 -0.07
CA ARG A 171 8.11 -22.34 -0.90
C ARG A 171 7.39 -23.57 -1.47
N SER A 172 6.39 -24.06 -0.76
CA SER A 172 5.43 -25.04 -1.29
C SER A 172 4.51 -24.33 -2.28
N GLU A 173 4.53 -24.83 -3.51
CA GLU A 173 3.57 -24.54 -4.57
C GLU A 173 2.16 -24.97 -4.12
N ILE A 174 1.19 -24.06 -4.29
CA ILE A 174 -0.25 -24.36 -4.42
C ILE A 174 -0.72 -23.62 -5.66
#